data_AF-F8F975-F1
#
_entry.id   AF-F8F975-F1
#
_cell.length_a   1.000
_cell.length_b   1.000
_cell.length_c   1.000
_cell.angle_alpha   90.00
_cell.angle_beta   90.00
_cell.angle_gamma   90.00
#
_symmetry.space_group_name_H-M   'P 1'
#
loop_
_entity.id
_entity.type
_entity.pdbx_description
1 polymer ?
#
loop_
_entity_poly.entity_id
_entity_poly.type
_entity_poly.pdbx_seq_one_letter_code
_entity_poly.pdbx_strand_id
1 'polypeptide(L)'
;MISWTKRAALLTCCSLFLLTAAPLPSASAAVTSRAALPPFPVTLNGVDLDSAHSKYPFLYMNSITYMPLTWNHLQSLNIKSHWSEEEGLMIMPNGDYPPPIQEGPPEQDLSDKRNAAAFSVKRLNQRLWINGTVIDNETEPYPFLTFRDVVYMPLTWRYVHELLHLEIRWDADNGLTLVGGQNVMGPVAGEDDHALYFSSMLLDPAKGVLKMDKSTYLMTWKNRESVKSLVDHTRTATPPYGGKPADVIRKDRNLYYGGQLLYTLTDSDVWEAADYGPPVHTYTEFDAGRQGVIVTVNLRLPLPVIGPYHGTTYNFLVRSGKVSRLEHFNSRLSRVIPNPDGSVWIAVDRLPSRHGYEIGSARIGLMDPEGRIRLVNELLDEADVRALGLQNPDLPNPAGADGSLYVVMSGYTWEGEKKDTAGLYTLNTKLETERLTHSAAGDYYMDKNRGLYWLKGNNTIENVMSHEIHSWFDYELVRMDSPY
;
A
#
# COMPACT_ATOMS: atom_id res chain seq x y z
N MET A 1 31.61 97.24 11.81
CA MET A 1 31.14 98.13 12.91
C MET A 1 30.46 97.27 13.95
N ILE A 2 30.74 97.50 15.25
CA ILE A 2 29.86 97.32 16.44
C ILE A 2 29.11 95.96 16.57
N SER A 3 29.16 95.19 17.67
CA SER A 3 30.03 95.12 18.85
C SER A 3 29.59 93.93 19.75
N TRP A 4 30.53 93.10 20.25
CA TRP A 4 30.48 92.43 21.58
C TRP A 4 29.36 91.38 21.80
N THR A 5 29.40 90.36 22.67
CA THR A 5 30.40 89.69 23.54
C THR A 5 29.96 88.19 23.66
N LYS A 6 30.55 87.22 24.38
CA LYS A 6 31.56 87.12 25.46
C LYS A 6 32.25 85.74 25.36
N ARG A 7 32.86 85.23 26.44
CA ARG A 7 33.25 83.80 26.64
C ARG A 7 33.01 83.38 28.12
N ALA A 8 32.92 82.07 28.32
CA ALA A 8 33.29 81.28 29.53
C ALA A 8 32.30 81.07 30.71
N ALA A 9 32.24 79.79 31.14
CA ALA A 9 32.20 79.24 32.53
C ALA A 9 30.97 79.53 33.45
N LEU A 10 30.48 78.62 34.32
CA LEU A 10 30.68 77.16 34.52
C LEU A 10 29.53 76.59 35.41
N LEU A 11 29.15 75.32 35.23
CA LEU A 11 28.60 74.35 36.22
C LEU A 11 27.49 74.73 37.24
N THR A 12 26.32 74.06 37.12
CA THR A 12 25.61 73.44 38.25
C THR A 12 24.84 72.18 37.82
N CYS A 13 24.72 71.18 38.71
CA CYS A 13 24.21 69.83 38.44
C CYS A 13 22.68 69.64 38.62
N CYS A 14 22.21 68.41 38.30
CA CYS A 14 20.94 67.77 38.71
C CYS A 14 19.68 68.19 37.92
N SER A 15 18.79 67.31 37.42
CA SER A 15 18.69 65.83 37.52
C SER A 15 17.97 65.21 36.31
N LEU A 16 18.12 63.89 36.15
CA LEU A 16 17.46 63.05 35.13
C LEU A 16 15.92 63.07 35.23
N PHE A 17 15.25 62.98 34.09
CA PHE A 17 14.08 62.10 33.93
C PHE A 17 14.11 61.43 32.56
N LEU A 18 14.45 60.14 32.54
CA LEU A 18 14.33 59.28 31.35
C LEU A 18 12.86 58.84 31.23
N LEU A 19 12.17 59.22 30.15
CA LEU A 19 10.99 58.48 29.69
C LEU A 19 11.41 57.48 28.64
N THR A 20 11.31 56.19 28.98
CA THR A 20 11.55 55.07 28.07
C THR A 20 10.37 54.90 27.12
N ALA A 21 10.55 55.31 25.86
CA ALA A 21 9.70 54.87 24.77
C ALA A 21 9.99 53.39 24.49
N ALA A 22 9.20 52.50 25.07
CA ALA A 22 9.26 51.07 24.74
C ALA A 22 8.85 50.87 23.27
N PRO A 23 9.54 50.01 22.49
CA PRO A 23 9.08 49.65 21.16
C PRO A 23 7.76 48.88 21.28
N LEU A 24 6.71 49.39 20.63
CA LEU A 24 5.47 48.63 20.47
C LEU A 24 5.77 47.37 19.64
N PRO A 25 5.28 46.18 20.03
CA PRO A 25 5.42 45.01 19.20
C PRO A 25 4.63 45.22 17.90
N SER A 26 5.32 45.17 16.76
CA SER A 26 4.68 45.18 15.45
C SER A 26 3.83 43.93 15.29
N ALA A 27 2.52 44.06 15.47
CA ALA A 27 1.57 43.00 15.17
C ALA A 27 1.63 42.71 13.66
N SER A 28 2.12 41.53 13.29
CA SER A 28 2.01 41.04 11.92
C SER A 28 0.54 40.95 11.55
N ALA A 29 0.11 41.73 10.57
CA ALA A 29 -1.27 41.73 10.11
C ALA A 29 -1.56 40.39 9.42
N ALA A 30 -2.24 39.49 10.12
CA ALA A 30 -2.61 38.19 9.58
C ALA A 30 -3.38 38.36 8.27
N VAL A 31 -2.79 37.88 7.15
CA VAL A 31 -3.42 37.93 5.84
C VAL A 31 -4.75 37.20 5.92
N THR A 32 -5.82 37.98 5.81
CA THR A 32 -7.18 37.52 6.04
C THR A 32 -7.84 37.30 4.70
N SER A 33 -8.10 36.04 4.37
CA SER A 33 -8.71 35.60 3.12
C SER A 33 -10.21 35.37 3.30
N ARG A 34 -10.94 35.26 2.18
CA ARG A 34 -12.38 35.00 2.17
C ARG A 34 -12.64 33.61 1.58
N ALA A 35 -13.18 32.71 2.41
CA ALA A 35 -13.65 31.39 1.99
C ALA A 35 -15.19 31.37 1.90
N ALA A 36 -15.74 30.38 1.20
CA ALA A 36 -17.16 30.08 1.14
C ALA A 36 -17.44 28.63 1.61
N LEU A 37 -18.71 28.23 1.65
CA LEU A 37 -19.06 26.81 1.64
C LEU A 37 -18.79 26.22 0.24
N PRO A 38 -18.46 24.91 0.13
CA PRO A 38 -18.42 24.20 -1.15
C PRO A 38 -19.72 24.39 -1.95
N PRO A 39 -19.64 24.70 -3.26
CA PRO A 39 -20.82 24.86 -4.12
C PRO A 39 -21.39 23.52 -4.62
N PHE A 40 -21.03 22.41 -3.97
CA PHE A 40 -21.32 21.03 -4.34
C PHE A 40 -21.47 20.17 -3.07
N PRO A 41 -22.12 18.99 -3.15
CA PRO A 41 -22.18 18.06 -2.03
C PRO A 41 -20.79 17.59 -1.62
N VAL A 42 -20.63 17.30 -0.32
CA VAL A 42 -19.41 16.71 0.23
C VAL A 42 -19.81 15.53 1.09
N THR A 43 -19.24 14.36 0.80
CA THR A 43 -19.46 13.14 1.58
C THR A 43 -18.17 12.70 2.30
N LEU A 44 -18.35 12.17 3.50
CA LEU A 44 -17.29 11.59 4.31
C LEU A 44 -17.70 10.16 4.67
N ASN A 45 -16.94 9.15 4.23
CA ASN A 45 -17.27 7.73 4.43
C ASN A 45 -18.77 7.41 4.24
N GLY A 46 -19.35 7.85 3.11
CA GLY A 46 -20.75 7.60 2.74
C GLY A 46 -21.79 8.53 3.36
N VAL A 47 -21.40 9.44 4.26
CA VAL A 47 -22.32 10.37 4.92
C VAL A 47 -22.26 11.75 4.28
N ASP A 48 -23.41 12.25 3.83
CA ASP A 48 -23.61 13.64 3.41
C ASP A 48 -23.33 14.62 4.57
N LEU A 49 -22.43 15.57 4.35
CA LEU A 49 -22.08 16.58 5.35
C LEU A 49 -23.01 17.79 5.30
N ASP A 50 -23.68 18.09 6.41
CA ASP A 50 -24.49 19.31 6.56
C ASP A 50 -23.59 20.54 6.75
N SER A 51 -23.04 20.99 5.63
CA SER A 51 -22.25 22.23 5.52
C SER A 51 -23.06 23.48 5.90
N ALA A 52 -24.39 23.42 5.84
CA ALA A 52 -25.25 24.55 6.20
C ALA A 52 -25.32 24.74 7.72
N HIS A 53 -25.29 23.68 8.53
CA HIS A 53 -25.41 23.75 9.99
C HIS A 53 -24.13 23.37 10.76
N SER A 54 -23.12 22.82 10.10
CA SER A 54 -21.84 22.47 10.74
C SER A 54 -21.16 23.66 11.43
N LYS A 55 -20.74 23.46 12.68
CA LYS A 55 -19.90 24.34 13.49
C LYS A 55 -18.51 24.53 12.88
N TYR A 56 -18.04 23.54 12.13
CA TYR A 56 -16.76 23.56 11.40
C TYR A 56 -17.03 23.03 9.98
N PRO A 57 -17.66 23.83 9.10
CA PRO A 57 -18.01 23.38 7.76
C PRO A 57 -16.74 23.23 6.93
N PHE A 58 -16.73 22.31 5.96
CA PHE A 58 -15.70 22.32 4.92
C PHE A 58 -15.72 23.69 4.23
N LEU A 59 -14.54 24.19 3.82
CA LEU A 59 -14.38 25.51 3.23
C LEU A 59 -13.94 25.39 1.77
N TYR A 60 -14.37 26.32 0.94
CA TYR A 60 -13.98 26.40 -0.47
C TYR A 60 -13.33 27.74 -0.77
N MET A 61 -12.11 27.72 -1.31
CA MET A 61 -11.30 28.90 -1.62
C MET A 61 -10.30 28.56 -2.73
N ASN A 62 -10.11 29.47 -3.70
CA ASN A 62 -9.16 29.30 -4.81
C ASN A 62 -9.32 27.95 -5.55
N SER A 63 -10.57 27.53 -5.76
CA SER A 63 -10.94 26.24 -6.39
C SER A 63 -10.54 24.97 -5.63
N ILE A 64 -10.08 25.07 -4.38
CA ILE A 64 -9.77 23.92 -3.50
C ILE A 64 -10.72 23.88 -2.31
N THR A 65 -11.12 22.66 -1.95
CA THR A 65 -11.85 22.35 -0.72
C THR A 65 -10.88 22.11 0.43
N TYR A 66 -11.24 22.57 1.62
CA TYR A 66 -10.47 22.45 2.84
C TYR A 66 -11.28 21.70 3.91
N MET A 67 -10.71 20.64 4.46
CA MET A 67 -11.28 19.87 5.56
C MET A 67 -10.88 20.48 6.92
N PRO A 68 -11.82 20.66 7.86
CA PRO A 68 -11.51 20.98 9.25
C PRO A 68 -10.89 19.78 9.96
N LEU A 69 -9.75 19.98 10.63
CA LEU A 69 -9.08 18.96 11.44
C LEU A 69 -9.68 18.89 12.85
N THR A 70 -10.99 18.64 12.92
CA THR A 70 -11.69 18.37 14.18
C THR A 70 -11.49 16.92 14.60
N TRP A 71 -11.69 16.63 15.90
CA TRP A 71 -11.61 15.28 16.44
C TRP A 71 -12.47 14.28 15.65
N ASN A 72 -13.74 14.64 15.37
CA ASN A 72 -14.68 13.75 14.70
C ASN A 72 -14.27 13.40 13.26
N HIS A 73 -13.77 14.36 12.46
CA HIS A 73 -13.23 14.07 11.13
C HIS A 73 -11.95 13.22 11.18
N LEU A 74 -11.04 13.51 12.11
CA LEU A 74 -9.80 12.76 12.27
C LEU A 74 -10.06 11.30 12.69
N GLN A 75 -10.95 11.07 13.66
CA GLN A 75 -11.35 9.70 14.06
C GLN A 75 -12.02 8.95 12.91
N SER A 76 -12.96 9.60 12.21
CA SER A 76 -13.69 8.99 11.07
C SER A 76 -12.75 8.50 9.96
N LEU A 77 -11.66 9.23 9.71
CA LEU A 77 -10.66 8.90 8.69
C LEU A 77 -9.51 8.03 9.21
N ASN A 78 -9.54 7.64 10.49
CA ASN A 78 -8.45 6.94 11.18
C ASN A 78 -7.10 7.68 11.09
N ILE A 79 -7.13 8.99 11.33
CA ILE A 79 -5.96 9.88 11.34
C ILE A 79 -5.63 10.24 12.78
N LYS A 80 -4.35 10.13 13.14
CA LYS A 80 -3.82 10.60 14.42
C LYS A 80 -3.31 12.03 14.32
N SER A 81 -3.50 12.79 15.40
CA SER A 81 -2.92 14.12 15.58
C SER A 81 -2.21 14.23 16.92
N HIS A 82 -1.05 14.90 16.94
CA HIS A 82 -0.32 15.29 18.14
C HIS A 82 0.01 16.79 18.08
N TRP A 83 0.18 17.44 19.23
CA TRP A 83 0.69 18.80 19.30
C TRP A 83 1.65 18.96 20.47
N SER A 84 2.77 19.63 20.22
CA SER A 84 3.73 20.08 21.23
C SER A 84 4.23 21.48 20.92
N GLU A 85 4.75 22.20 21.93
CA GLU A 85 5.34 23.54 21.72
C GLU A 85 6.58 23.49 20.82
N GLU A 86 7.31 22.37 20.82
CA GLU A 86 8.55 22.19 20.06
C GLU A 86 8.28 21.81 18.60
N GLU A 87 7.43 20.81 18.36
CA GLU A 87 7.21 20.26 17.02
C GLU A 87 6.05 20.95 16.28
N GLY A 88 5.11 21.57 17.01
CA GLY A 88 3.87 22.12 16.49
C GLY A 88 2.80 21.05 16.27
N LEU A 89 1.93 21.23 15.28
CA LEU A 89 0.91 20.25 14.94
C LEU A 89 1.51 19.12 14.09
N MET A 90 1.28 17.88 14.47
CA MET A 90 1.62 16.68 13.69
C MET A 90 0.34 15.93 13.34
N ILE A 91 0.26 15.44 12.10
CA ILE A 91 -0.86 14.67 11.57
C ILE A 91 -0.30 13.45 10.86
N MET A 92 -0.88 12.25 11.02
CA MET A 92 -0.40 11.03 10.37
C MET A 92 -1.51 9.98 10.24
N PRO A 93 -1.44 9.06 9.25
CA PRO A 93 -2.27 7.86 9.26
C PRO A 93 -2.12 7.11 10.57
N ASN A 94 -3.18 6.49 11.08
CA ASN A 94 -3.04 5.62 12.24
C ASN A 94 -2.40 4.28 11.85
N GLY A 95 -1.22 4.02 12.40
CA GLY A 95 -0.48 2.75 12.24
C GLY A 95 -0.74 1.70 13.34
N ASP A 96 -1.80 1.82 14.14
CA ASP A 96 -2.15 0.81 15.14
C ASP A 96 -2.49 -0.54 14.49
N TYR A 97 -2.10 -1.63 15.15
CA TYR A 97 -2.43 -3.00 14.72
C TYR A 97 -3.04 -3.82 15.87
N PRO A 98 -4.22 -4.44 15.69
CA PRO A 98 -5.09 -4.35 14.51
C PRO A 98 -5.59 -2.91 14.29
N PRO A 99 -5.86 -2.51 13.05
CA PRO A 99 -6.42 -1.18 12.77
C PRO A 99 -7.82 -1.08 13.40
N PRO A 100 -8.22 0.10 13.91
CA PRO A 100 -9.54 0.28 14.52
C PRO A 100 -10.65 0.17 13.47
N ILE A 101 -11.79 -0.37 13.90
CA ILE A 101 -13.01 -0.54 13.09
C ILE A 101 -14.02 0.54 13.48
N GLN A 102 -14.63 1.21 12.49
CA GLN A 102 -15.66 2.22 12.77
C GLN A 102 -17.03 1.55 12.98
N GLU A 103 -17.54 1.52 14.21
CA GLU A 103 -18.86 0.91 14.51
C GLU A 103 -20.07 1.80 14.12
N GLY A 104 -19.80 3.07 13.76
CA GLY A 104 -20.83 4.04 13.38
C GLY A 104 -20.44 4.96 12.22
N PRO A 105 -21.44 5.60 11.60
CA PRO A 105 -21.22 6.65 10.61
C PRO A 105 -20.48 7.85 11.23
N PRO A 106 -19.70 8.61 10.44
CA PRO A 106 -19.06 9.85 10.88
C PRO A 106 -19.98 10.79 11.66
N GLU A 107 -19.56 11.15 12.87
CA GLU A 107 -20.23 12.14 13.69
C GLU A 107 -19.97 13.56 13.14
N GLN A 108 -20.99 14.40 13.10
CA GLN A 108 -20.90 15.76 12.58
C GLN A 108 -21.01 16.80 13.71
N ASP A 109 -20.07 17.74 13.76
CA ASP A 109 -20.08 18.87 14.69
C ASP A 109 -21.17 19.90 14.31
N LEU A 110 -22.45 19.59 14.51
CA LEU A 110 -23.57 20.46 14.09
C LEU A 110 -23.86 21.61 15.06
N SER A 111 -24.62 22.61 14.58
CA SER A 111 -25.09 23.75 15.37
C SER A 111 -26.44 24.27 14.88
N ASP A 112 -27.27 24.81 15.78
CA ASP A 112 -28.61 25.34 15.46
C ASP A 112 -28.62 26.57 14.53
N LYS A 113 -27.43 27.09 14.18
CA LYS A 113 -27.27 28.31 13.39
C LYS A 113 -26.77 27.98 12.00
N ARG A 114 -27.61 28.25 11.01
CA ARG A 114 -27.20 28.18 9.60
C ARG A 114 -26.01 29.11 9.34
N ASN A 115 -24.99 28.57 8.68
CA ASN A 115 -23.77 29.27 8.32
C ASN A 115 -24.02 30.42 7.33
N ALA A 116 -23.14 31.43 7.39
CA ALA A 116 -23.10 32.53 6.43
C ALA A 116 -22.54 32.06 5.07
N ALA A 117 -22.86 32.81 4.00
CA ALA A 117 -22.38 32.50 2.64
C ALA A 117 -20.86 32.69 2.45
N ALA A 118 -20.17 33.36 3.39
CA ALA A 118 -18.72 33.53 3.34
C ALA A 118 -18.13 33.70 4.74
N PHE A 119 -16.85 33.34 4.88
CA PHE A 119 -16.10 33.36 6.13
C PHE A 119 -14.79 34.13 5.97
N SER A 120 -14.37 34.76 7.07
CA SER A 120 -13.06 35.36 7.23
C SER A 120 -12.11 34.31 7.81
N VAL A 121 -11.02 34.00 7.10
CA VAL A 121 -10.08 32.93 7.46
C VAL A 121 -8.64 33.46 7.45
N LYS A 122 -7.77 32.89 8.26
CA LYS A 122 -6.35 33.29 8.34
C LYS A 122 -5.44 32.15 7.89
N ARG A 123 -4.28 32.46 7.32
CA ARG A 123 -3.20 31.45 7.13
C ARG A 123 -2.81 30.86 8.49
N LEU A 124 -2.56 29.55 8.53
CA LEU A 124 -1.97 28.88 9.69
C LEU A 124 -0.53 29.36 9.89
N ASN A 125 -0.23 29.93 11.06
CA ASN A 125 1.10 30.43 11.44
C ASN A 125 1.64 29.63 12.66
N GLN A 126 1.91 28.35 12.45
CA GLN A 126 2.63 27.47 13.37
C GLN A 126 3.33 26.37 12.58
N ARG A 127 4.26 25.64 13.22
CA ARG A 127 4.88 24.44 12.64
C ARG A 127 3.82 23.36 12.39
N LEU A 128 3.96 22.66 11.26
CA LEU A 128 3.08 21.59 10.82
C LEU A 128 3.88 20.44 10.21
N TRP A 129 3.53 19.22 10.59
CA TRP A 129 4.06 17.99 10.02
C TRP A 129 2.92 17.10 9.55
N ILE A 130 3.09 16.46 8.39
CA ILE A 130 2.16 15.45 7.87
C ILE A 130 2.96 14.20 7.52
N ASN A 131 2.67 13.09 8.22
CA ASN A 131 3.34 11.80 8.05
C ASN A 131 4.88 11.92 7.99
N GLY A 132 5.46 12.59 8.99
CA GLY A 132 6.91 12.86 9.10
C GLY A 132 7.45 13.96 8.18
N THR A 133 6.65 14.52 7.27
CA THR A 133 7.08 15.59 6.35
C THR A 133 6.80 16.97 6.93
N VAL A 134 7.83 17.83 7.04
CA VAL A 134 7.67 19.26 7.39
C VAL A 134 6.91 19.98 6.29
N ILE A 135 5.91 20.79 6.66
CA ILE A 135 5.18 21.66 5.73
C ILE A 135 5.58 23.12 5.94
N ASP A 136 6.21 23.73 4.94
CA ASP A 136 6.44 25.17 4.88
C ASP A 136 5.18 25.89 4.36
N ASN A 137 4.25 26.17 5.27
CA ASN A 137 2.94 26.72 4.93
C ASN A 137 2.98 28.12 4.28
N GLU A 138 4.12 28.83 4.32
CA GLU A 138 4.24 30.14 3.69
C GLU A 138 4.41 30.06 2.16
N THR A 139 5.01 28.95 1.66
CA THR A 139 5.31 28.71 0.24
C THR A 139 4.32 27.79 -0.46
N GLU A 140 3.47 27.06 0.27
CA GLU A 140 2.44 26.20 -0.33
C GLU A 140 1.40 27.00 -1.15
N PRO A 141 1.03 26.55 -2.38
CA PRO A 141 0.08 27.27 -3.25
C PRO A 141 -1.33 27.29 -2.67
N TYR A 142 -1.68 26.25 -1.92
CA TYR A 142 -2.87 26.16 -1.10
C TYR A 142 -2.41 26.02 0.35
N PRO A 143 -2.29 27.12 1.12
CA PRO A 143 -1.80 27.07 2.48
C PRO A 143 -2.89 26.58 3.43
N PHE A 144 -2.51 25.83 4.46
CA PHE A 144 -3.34 25.53 5.63
C PHE A 144 -3.90 26.81 6.25
N LEU A 145 -5.14 26.73 6.71
CA LEU A 145 -5.88 27.87 7.24
C LEU A 145 -6.26 27.64 8.71
N THR A 146 -6.68 28.71 9.37
CA THR A 146 -7.33 28.69 10.68
C THR A 146 -8.67 29.40 10.61
N PHE A 147 -9.70 28.78 11.17
CA PHE A 147 -11.06 29.31 11.26
C PHE A 147 -11.78 28.73 12.49
N ARG A 148 -12.43 29.57 13.29
CA ARG A 148 -13.06 29.18 14.57
C ARG A 148 -12.11 28.35 15.48
N ASP A 149 -10.85 28.76 15.51
CA ASP A 149 -9.75 28.15 16.28
C ASP A 149 -9.45 26.67 15.93
N VAL A 150 -9.90 26.21 14.76
CA VAL A 150 -9.58 24.91 14.16
C VAL A 150 -8.68 25.10 12.94
N VAL A 151 -7.77 24.15 12.71
CA VAL A 151 -6.88 24.11 11.54
C VAL A 151 -7.59 23.43 10.36
N TYR A 152 -7.39 23.96 9.16
CA TYR A 152 -8.03 23.49 7.93
C TYR A 152 -6.98 23.04 6.91
N MET A 153 -7.10 21.78 6.48
CA MET A 153 -6.22 21.15 5.50
C MET A 153 -6.80 21.27 4.08
N PRO A 154 -6.06 21.79 3.10
CA PRO A 154 -6.48 21.74 1.70
C PRO A 154 -6.45 20.30 1.20
N LEU A 155 -7.49 19.88 0.49
CA LEU A 155 -7.64 18.53 -0.03
C LEU A 155 -6.89 18.36 -1.36
N THR A 156 -5.57 18.50 -1.32
CA THR A 156 -4.67 18.23 -2.46
C THR A 156 -4.30 16.76 -2.53
N TRP A 157 -3.93 16.27 -3.72
CA TRP A 157 -3.46 14.89 -3.91
C TRP A 157 -2.30 14.52 -2.99
N ARG A 158 -1.30 15.41 -2.86
CA ARG A 158 -0.15 15.26 -1.96
C ARG A 158 -0.56 15.01 -0.51
N TYR A 159 -1.47 15.80 0.03
CA TYR A 159 -1.85 15.64 1.44
C TYR A 159 -2.80 14.48 1.66
N VAL A 160 -3.80 14.33 0.79
CA VAL A 160 -4.87 13.35 0.98
C VAL A 160 -4.41 11.94 0.61
N HIS A 161 -3.85 11.77 -0.59
CA HIS A 161 -3.44 10.46 -1.09
C HIS A 161 -2.01 10.10 -0.67
N GLU A 162 -1.02 10.95 -0.98
CA GLU A 162 0.39 10.57 -0.82
C GLU A 162 0.87 10.54 0.63
N LEU A 163 0.44 11.50 1.46
CA LEU A 163 0.87 11.57 2.87
C LEU A 163 -0.11 10.94 3.86
N LEU A 164 -1.43 11.02 3.63
CA LEU A 164 -2.44 10.50 4.55
C LEU A 164 -3.10 9.18 4.12
N HIS A 165 -2.77 8.67 2.93
CA HIS A 165 -3.27 7.38 2.39
C HIS A 165 -4.81 7.28 2.30
N LEU A 166 -5.48 8.43 2.18
CA LEU A 166 -6.92 8.53 2.00
C LEU A 166 -7.28 8.46 0.51
N GLU A 167 -8.54 8.16 0.20
CA GLU A 167 -9.07 8.24 -1.15
C GLU A 167 -9.96 9.47 -1.30
N ILE A 168 -9.73 10.21 -2.38
CA ILE A 168 -10.52 11.38 -2.77
C ILE A 168 -11.09 11.13 -4.17
N ARG A 169 -12.40 11.25 -4.30
CA ARG A 169 -13.12 11.09 -5.57
C ARG A 169 -13.93 12.35 -5.87
N TRP A 170 -14.09 12.62 -7.15
CA TRP A 170 -14.95 13.68 -7.66
C TRP A 170 -15.82 13.13 -8.78
N ASP A 171 -17.11 13.37 -8.71
CA ASP A 171 -18.03 13.18 -9.84
C ASP A 171 -19.06 14.31 -9.91
N ALA A 172 -19.79 14.41 -11.02
CA ALA A 172 -20.68 15.54 -11.30
C ALA A 172 -22.00 15.51 -10.51
N ASP A 173 -22.42 14.33 -10.03
CA ASP A 173 -23.72 14.10 -9.41
C ASP A 173 -23.62 14.11 -7.88
N ASN A 174 -22.58 13.49 -7.31
CA ASN A 174 -22.33 13.39 -5.87
C ASN A 174 -21.30 14.42 -5.35
N GLY A 175 -20.61 15.15 -6.24
CA GLY A 175 -19.63 16.16 -5.85
C GLY A 175 -18.33 15.54 -5.31
N LEU A 176 -17.93 15.93 -4.09
CA LEU A 176 -16.66 15.52 -3.49
C LEU A 176 -16.83 14.41 -2.45
N THR A 177 -16.14 13.29 -2.64
CA THR A 177 -16.15 12.16 -1.70
C THR A 177 -14.78 11.96 -1.08
N LEU A 178 -14.71 11.85 0.24
CA LEU A 178 -13.51 11.51 1.00
C LEU A 178 -13.73 10.18 1.75
N VAL A 179 -12.85 9.20 1.51
CA VAL A 179 -12.90 7.87 2.15
C VAL A 179 -11.57 7.57 2.85
N GLY A 180 -11.66 7.11 4.09
CA GLY A 180 -10.50 6.68 4.87
C GLY A 180 -10.89 5.94 6.14
N GLY A 181 -9.94 5.20 6.72
CA GLY A 181 -10.14 4.51 7.99
C GLY A 181 -11.18 3.40 7.99
N GLN A 182 -11.33 2.70 6.86
CA GLN A 182 -12.24 1.56 6.69
C GLN A 182 -11.39 0.27 6.60
N ASN A 183 -11.54 -0.64 7.56
CA ASN A 183 -10.57 -1.72 7.79
C ASN A 183 -11.19 -3.13 7.96
N VAL A 184 -12.51 -3.31 7.83
CA VAL A 184 -13.16 -4.62 8.00
C VAL A 184 -12.70 -5.68 6.99
N MET A 185 -12.52 -5.30 5.72
CA MET A 185 -12.22 -6.23 4.63
C MET A 185 -10.70 -6.46 4.48
N GLY A 186 -10.27 -7.66 4.80
CA GLY A 186 -8.89 -8.13 4.63
C GLY A 186 -8.62 -8.80 3.29
N PRO A 187 -7.43 -9.43 3.12
CA PRO A 187 -7.02 -10.07 1.87
C PRO A 187 -7.96 -11.21 1.42
N VAL A 188 -7.98 -11.45 0.11
CA VAL A 188 -8.71 -12.57 -0.50
C VAL A 188 -8.25 -13.90 0.10
N ALA A 189 -9.19 -14.62 0.71
CA ALA A 189 -9.02 -15.92 1.34
C ALA A 189 -9.34 -17.09 0.39
N GLY A 190 -10.01 -16.82 -0.73
CA GLY A 190 -10.32 -17.78 -1.79
C GLY A 190 -11.42 -17.29 -2.74
N GLU A 191 -11.82 -18.12 -3.70
CA GLU A 191 -12.85 -17.79 -4.70
C GLU A 191 -13.72 -19.01 -5.06
N ASP A 192 -14.84 -18.76 -5.74
CA ASP A 192 -15.59 -19.77 -6.51
C ASP A 192 -16.01 -19.21 -7.89
N ASP A 193 -16.87 -19.92 -8.63
CA ASP A 193 -17.39 -19.47 -9.94
C ASP A 193 -18.16 -18.15 -9.89
N HIS A 194 -18.73 -17.81 -8.73
CA HIS A 194 -19.64 -16.69 -8.55
C HIS A 194 -19.13 -15.65 -7.56
N ALA A 195 -18.11 -15.94 -6.75
CA ALA A 195 -17.76 -15.08 -5.62
C ALA A 195 -16.27 -15.00 -5.30
N LEU A 196 -15.90 -13.89 -4.65
CA LEU A 196 -14.64 -13.74 -3.92
C LEU A 196 -14.92 -13.79 -2.41
N TYR A 197 -13.99 -14.38 -1.67
CA TYR A 197 -14.06 -14.49 -0.21
C TYR A 197 -12.90 -13.72 0.41
N PHE A 198 -13.18 -12.85 1.37
CA PHE A 198 -12.21 -11.96 2.01
C PHE A 198 -12.07 -12.32 3.49
N SER A 199 -10.83 -12.31 3.99
CA SER A 199 -10.58 -12.46 5.42
C SER A 199 -11.22 -11.30 6.19
N SER A 200 -11.89 -11.58 7.31
CA SER A 200 -12.44 -10.51 8.15
C SER A 200 -11.45 -10.04 9.20
N MET A 201 -11.33 -8.73 9.38
CA MET A 201 -10.62 -8.11 10.51
C MET A 201 -11.48 -8.01 11.78
N LEU A 202 -12.77 -8.36 11.71
CA LEU A 202 -13.64 -8.46 12.89
C LEU A 202 -13.23 -9.62 13.80
N LEU A 203 -13.39 -9.41 15.10
CA LEU A 203 -13.20 -10.44 16.13
C LEU A 203 -14.43 -11.34 16.33
N ASP A 204 -15.56 -11.01 15.69
CA ASP A 204 -16.80 -11.79 15.71
C ASP A 204 -16.65 -13.13 14.94
N PRO A 205 -16.76 -14.30 15.61
CA PRO A 205 -16.65 -15.61 14.97
C PRO A 205 -17.72 -15.87 13.90
N ALA A 206 -18.91 -15.26 14.01
CA ALA A 206 -19.99 -15.39 13.03
C ALA A 206 -19.72 -14.58 11.75
N LYS A 207 -18.83 -13.57 11.82
CA LYS A 207 -18.42 -12.68 10.73
C LYS A 207 -16.95 -12.89 10.35
N GLY A 208 -16.58 -14.16 10.25
CA GLY A 208 -15.19 -14.60 10.08
C GLY A 208 -14.61 -14.42 8.67
N VAL A 209 -15.46 -14.44 7.63
CA VAL A 209 -15.13 -14.25 6.22
C VAL A 209 -16.27 -13.48 5.53
N LEU A 210 -15.93 -12.47 4.72
CA LEU A 210 -16.88 -11.71 3.92
C LEU A 210 -16.95 -12.33 2.52
N LYS A 211 -18.14 -12.68 2.03
CA LYS A 211 -18.37 -13.19 0.66
C LYS A 211 -18.96 -12.07 -0.20
N MET A 212 -18.31 -11.76 -1.31
CA MET A 212 -18.81 -10.86 -2.35
C MET A 212 -19.21 -11.65 -3.59
N ASP A 213 -20.43 -11.45 -4.09
CA ASP A 213 -20.82 -11.94 -5.42
C ASP A 213 -20.12 -11.13 -6.53
N LYS A 214 -19.45 -11.79 -7.48
CA LYS A 214 -18.65 -11.18 -8.56
C LYS A 214 -19.50 -10.40 -9.59
N SER A 215 -20.82 -10.63 -9.64
CA SER A 215 -21.72 -10.06 -10.66
C SER A 215 -22.62 -8.94 -10.15
N THR A 216 -22.93 -8.96 -8.86
CA THR A 216 -23.82 -8.00 -8.19
C THR A 216 -23.13 -7.21 -7.08
N TYR A 217 -21.89 -7.58 -6.73
CA TYR A 217 -21.11 -7.02 -5.61
C TYR A 217 -21.83 -7.10 -4.26
N LEU A 218 -22.87 -7.94 -4.15
CA LEU A 218 -23.60 -8.16 -2.92
C LEU A 218 -22.71 -8.85 -1.89
N MET A 219 -22.56 -8.20 -0.73
CA MET A 219 -21.80 -8.68 0.41
C MET A 219 -22.67 -9.55 1.32
N THR A 220 -22.12 -10.66 1.83
CA THR A 220 -22.75 -11.52 2.84
C THR A 220 -21.71 -12.08 3.81
N TRP A 221 -22.07 -12.23 5.09
CA TRP A 221 -21.19 -12.85 6.08
C TRP A 221 -21.16 -14.38 6.00
N LYS A 222 -19.99 -14.95 6.29
CA LYS A 222 -19.75 -16.38 6.53
C LYS A 222 -18.96 -16.55 7.83
N ASN A 223 -19.36 -17.53 8.65
CA ASN A 223 -18.50 -18.01 9.73
C ASN A 223 -17.31 -18.81 9.14
N ARG A 224 -16.17 -18.85 9.84
CA ARG A 224 -14.93 -19.44 9.30
C ARG A 224 -15.06 -20.93 8.98
N GLU A 225 -15.85 -21.67 9.76
CA GLU A 225 -16.02 -23.11 9.58
C GLU A 225 -16.78 -23.43 8.28
N SER A 226 -17.83 -22.67 7.95
CA SER A 226 -18.66 -22.87 6.76
C SER A 226 -17.90 -22.73 5.42
N VAL A 227 -16.74 -22.06 5.43
CA VAL A 227 -15.87 -21.87 4.25
C VAL A 227 -14.49 -22.51 4.44
N LYS A 228 -14.28 -23.29 5.51
CA LYS A 228 -12.98 -23.81 5.89
C LYS A 228 -12.31 -24.61 4.77
N SER A 229 -13.03 -25.51 4.10
CA SER A 229 -12.48 -26.33 3.02
C SER A 229 -12.02 -25.50 1.80
N LEU A 230 -12.71 -24.40 1.50
CA LEU A 230 -12.35 -23.48 0.42
C LEU A 230 -11.06 -22.73 0.77
N VAL A 231 -10.99 -22.17 1.98
CA VAL A 231 -9.80 -21.44 2.46
C VAL A 231 -8.59 -22.37 2.63
N ASP A 232 -8.79 -23.60 3.13
CA ASP A 232 -7.73 -24.60 3.24
C ASP A 232 -7.20 -25.00 1.84
N HIS A 233 -8.09 -25.22 0.86
CA HIS A 233 -7.72 -25.48 -0.53
C HIS A 233 -6.87 -24.33 -1.11
N THR A 234 -7.37 -23.09 -1.02
CA THR A 234 -6.64 -21.89 -1.47
C THR A 234 -5.23 -21.78 -0.86
N ARG A 235 -5.04 -22.26 0.37
CA ARG A 235 -3.77 -22.18 1.11
C ARG A 235 -2.82 -23.38 0.93
N THR A 236 -3.30 -24.52 0.45
CA THR A 236 -2.53 -25.79 0.48
C THR A 236 -2.47 -26.53 -0.84
N ALA A 237 -3.39 -26.28 -1.78
CA ALA A 237 -3.35 -26.89 -3.09
C ALA A 237 -2.15 -26.38 -3.90
N THR A 238 -1.45 -27.29 -4.58
CA THR A 238 -0.37 -26.93 -5.50
C THR A 238 -0.98 -26.35 -6.78
N PRO A 239 -0.67 -25.10 -7.15
CA PRO A 239 -1.23 -24.50 -8.36
C PRO A 239 -0.73 -25.18 -9.64
N PRO A 240 -1.48 -25.12 -10.75
CA PRO A 240 -0.98 -25.44 -12.09
C PRO A 240 0.29 -24.67 -12.42
N TYR A 241 1.27 -25.30 -13.08
CA TYR A 241 2.63 -24.77 -13.29
C TYR A 241 3.44 -24.51 -12.00
N GLY A 242 2.88 -24.80 -10.83
CA GLY A 242 3.61 -24.94 -9.58
C GLY A 242 4.46 -26.21 -9.59
N GLY A 243 5.47 -26.23 -8.73
CA GLY A 243 6.43 -27.32 -8.66
C GLY A 243 5.89 -28.51 -7.87
N LYS A 244 6.27 -29.71 -8.27
CA LYS A 244 5.97 -30.99 -7.60
C LYS A 244 7.25 -31.60 -7.01
N PRO A 245 7.18 -32.58 -6.09
CA PRO A 245 8.39 -33.23 -5.55
C PRO A 245 9.29 -33.79 -6.66
N ALA A 246 10.61 -33.60 -6.53
CA ALA A 246 11.60 -34.10 -7.49
C ALA A 246 12.34 -35.33 -6.96
N ASP A 247 12.57 -36.31 -7.84
CA ASP A 247 13.31 -37.55 -7.55
C ASP A 247 14.85 -37.31 -7.54
N VAL A 248 15.31 -36.46 -6.62
CA VAL A 248 16.74 -36.18 -6.42
C VAL A 248 17.40 -37.26 -5.56
N ILE A 249 18.38 -37.94 -6.15
CA ILE A 249 19.15 -39.00 -5.50
C ILE A 249 20.42 -38.41 -4.88
N ARG A 250 20.54 -38.48 -3.55
CA ARG A 250 21.77 -38.14 -2.83
C ARG A 250 22.74 -39.33 -2.80
N LYS A 251 24.00 -39.11 -3.16
CA LYS A 251 25.13 -40.02 -2.95
C LYS A 251 26.24 -39.23 -2.25
N ASP A 252 26.49 -39.55 -0.98
CA ASP A 252 27.34 -38.77 -0.07
C ASP A 252 26.94 -37.28 -0.01
N ARG A 253 27.74 -36.41 -0.63
CA ARG A 253 27.47 -34.96 -0.77
C ARG A 253 26.88 -34.57 -2.13
N ASN A 254 26.87 -35.48 -3.10
CA ASN A 254 26.43 -35.18 -4.46
C ASN A 254 24.93 -35.46 -4.63
N LEU A 255 24.21 -34.47 -5.15
CA LEU A 255 22.80 -34.54 -5.50
C LEU A 255 22.66 -34.78 -7.01
N TYR A 256 21.95 -35.84 -7.40
CA TYR A 256 21.73 -36.22 -8.78
C TYR A 256 20.25 -36.18 -9.17
N TYR A 257 19.97 -35.76 -10.40
CA TYR A 257 18.63 -35.83 -11.00
C TYR A 257 18.74 -36.33 -12.44
N GLY A 258 17.93 -37.34 -12.81
CA GLY A 258 18.03 -37.99 -14.12
C GLY A 258 19.44 -38.54 -14.43
N GLY A 259 20.22 -38.89 -13.39
CA GLY A 259 21.63 -39.29 -13.49
C GLY A 259 22.64 -38.14 -13.63
N GLN A 260 22.21 -36.89 -13.82
CA GLN A 260 23.07 -35.72 -13.91
C GLN A 260 23.38 -35.15 -12.51
N LEU A 261 24.60 -34.67 -12.30
CA LEU A 261 24.98 -33.98 -11.06
C LEU A 261 24.34 -32.58 -11.02
N LEU A 262 23.47 -32.33 -10.05
CA LEU A 262 22.90 -31.01 -9.81
C LEU A 262 23.83 -30.14 -8.96
N TYR A 263 24.23 -30.67 -7.80
CA TYR A 263 24.91 -29.89 -6.77
C TYR A 263 25.76 -30.80 -5.87
N THR A 264 26.87 -30.27 -5.39
CA THR A 264 27.69 -30.89 -4.35
C THR A 264 27.52 -30.08 -3.07
N LEU A 265 26.91 -30.69 -2.06
CA LEU A 265 26.67 -30.10 -0.75
C LEU A 265 28.00 -29.68 -0.10
N THR A 266 28.07 -28.43 0.34
CA THR A 266 29.17 -27.87 1.13
C THR A 266 29.11 -28.35 2.58
N ASP A 267 30.12 -28.02 3.40
CA ASP A 267 30.08 -28.27 4.84
C ASP A 267 28.90 -27.56 5.51
N SER A 268 28.51 -26.37 5.02
CA SER A 268 27.38 -25.62 5.57
C SER A 268 26.03 -26.24 5.25
N ASP A 269 25.89 -26.91 4.10
CA ASP A 269 24.64 -27.55 3.67
C ASP A 269 24.38 -28.89 4.36
N VAL A 270 25.35 -29.40 5.12
CA VAL A 270 25.22 -30.62 5.93
C VAL A 270 25.52 -30.36 7.41
N TRP A 271 25.73 -29.11 7.81
CA TRP A 271 26.00 -28.74 9.19
C TRP A 271 24.76 -28.93 10.06
N GLU A 272 24.88 -29.78 11.09
CA GLU A 272 23.79 -30.07 12.01
C GLU A 272 23.82 -29.09 13.19
N ALA A 273 22.65 -28.50 13.49
CA ALA A 273 22.51 -27.64 14.65
C ALA A 273 22.38 -28.50 15.91
N ALA A 274 23.24 -28.27 16.92
CA ALA A 274 23.39 -29.16 18.08
C ALA A 274 22.06 -29.57 18.76
N ASP A 275 21.16 -28.61 18.98
CA ASP A 275 19.88 -28.83 19.67
C ASP A 275 18.68 -29.07 18.72
N TYR A 276 18.86 -28.95 17.40
CA TYR A 276 17.78 -28.93 16.41
C TYR A 276 17.93 -29.95 15.28
N GLY A 277 19.11 -30.57 15.14
CA GLY A 277 19.39 -31.63 14.16
C GLY A 277 19.85 -31.14 12.78
N PRO A 278 19.86 -32.03 11.78
CA PRO A 278 20.38 -31.76 10.45
C PRO A 278 19.51 -30.78 9.64
N PRO A 279 20.06 -30.16 8.58
CA PRO A 279 19.29 -29.37 7.63
C PRO A 279 18.19 -30.21 6.96
N VAL A 280 17.00 -29.64 6.83
CA VAL A 280 15.89 -30.24 6.06
C VAL A 280 16.07 -29.88 4.59
N HIS A 281 16.23 -30.91 3.75
CA HIS A 281 16.36 -30.75 2.31
C HIS A 281 15.00 -30.98 1.65
N THR A 282 14.63 -30.10 0.73
CA THR A 282 13.44 -30.25 -0.11
C THR A 282 13.82 -30.05 -1.58
N TYR A 283 13.24 -30.88 -2.44
CA TYR A 283 13.54 -30.91 -3.87
C TYR A 283 12.24 -30.80 -4.66
N THR A 284 12.21 -29.86 -5.60
CA THR A 284 11.00 -29.55 -6.36
C THR A 284 11.34 -29.45 -7.83
N GLU A 285 10.59 -30.12 -8.71
CA GLU A 285 10.74 -30.04 -10.15
C GLU A 285 9.59 -29.25 -10.79
N PHE A 286 9.95 -28.49 -11.81
CA PHE A 286 9.07 -27.65 -12.60
C PHE A 286 9.27 -27.98 -14.08
N ASP A 287 8.17 -28.22 -14.79
CA ASP A 287 8.17 -28.47 -16.24
C ASP A 287 8.40 -27.15 -17.00
N ALA A 288 9.52 -27.05 -17.72
CA ALA A 288 9.84 -25.93 -18.61
C ALA A 288 9.50 -26.26 -20.07
N GLY A 289 8.64 -27.25 -20.30
CA GLY A 289 8.22 -27.72 -21.61
C GLY A 289 9.40 -28.16 -22.47
N ARG A 290 9.53 -27.57 -23.66
CA ARG A 290 10.64 -27.87 -24.59
C ARG A 290 12.01 -27.44 -24.07
N GLN A 291 12.09 -26.63 -23.01
CA GLN A 291 13.36 -26.24 -22.40
C GLN A 291 13.89 -27.25 -21.39
N GLY A 292 13.13 -28.29 -21.04
CA GLY A 292 13.52 -29.33 -20.08
C GLY A 292 12.87 -29.14 -18.72
N VAL A 293 13.62 -29.39 -17.64
CA VAL A 293 13.09 -29.34 -16.27
C VAL A 293 13.92 -28.36 -15.45
N ILE A 294 13.29 -27.54 -14.62
CA ILE A 294 13.98 -26.76 -13.59
C ILE A 294 13.82 -27.49 -12.26
N VAL A 295 14.94 -27.80 -11.60
CA VAL A 295 14.97 -28.43 -10.27
C VAL A 295 15.44 -27.42 -9.23
N THR A 296 14.58 -27.17 -8.25
CA THR A 296 14.88 -26.40 -7.04
C THR A 296 15.43 -27.33 -5.97
N VAL A 297 16.58 -26.98 -5.40
CA VAL A 297 17.12 -27.51 -4.14
C VAL A 297 16.94 -26.44 -3.08
N ASN A 298 16.15 -26.70 -2.04
CA ASN A 298 16.02 -25.80 -0.88
C ASN A 298 16.46 -26.50 0.41
N LEU A 299 17.28 -25.79 1.18
CA LEU A 299 17.98 -26.27 2.36
C LEU A 299 17.60 -25.38 3.54
N ARG A 300 16.89 -25.94 4.53
CA ARG A 300 16.40 -25.20 5.69
C ARG A 300 16.91 -25.81 6.99
N LEU A 301 17.70 -25.05 7.74
CA LEU A 301 18.01 -25.38 9.13
C LEU A 301 16.74 -25.37 10.01
N PRO A 302 16.51 -26.37 10.88
CA PRO A 302 15.33 -26.47 11.76
C PRO A 302 15.39 -25.52 12.99
N LEU A 303 15.90 -24.30 12.81
CA LEU A 303 16.12 -23.35 13.91
C LEU A 303 14.83 -22.61 14.33
N PRO A 304 14.64 -22.33 15.64
CA PRO A 304 13.59 -21.45 16.13
C PRO A 304 13.96 -20.00 15.88
N VAL A 305 13.53 -19.47 14.73
CA VAL A 305 13.71 -18.07 14.33
C VAL A 305 12.46 -17.23 14.61
N ILE A 306 12.64 -15.93 14.81
CA ILE A 306 11.52 -14.98 14.86
C ILE A 306 11.23 -14.51 13.44
N GLY A 307 10.13 -15.00 12.87
CA GLY A 307 9.71 -14.73 11.49
C GLY A 307 9.92 -15.91 10.54
N PRO A 308 9.57 -15.78 9.25
CA PRO A 308 9.79 -16.82 8.27
C PRO A 308 11.28 -16.97 7.96
N TYR A 309 11.76 -18.21 7.91
CA TYR A 309 13.10 -18.55 7.45
C TYR A 309 13.01 -19.46 6.23
N HIS A 310 13.32 -18.88 5.07
CA HIS A 310 13.14 -19.50 3.75
C HIS A 310 14.26 -20.50 3.39
N GLY A 311 15.36 -20.50 4.15
CA GLY A 311 16.54 -21.35 3.90
C GLY A 311 17.36 -20.87 2.69
N THR A 312 18.39 -21.64 2.35
CA THR A 312 19.19 -21.42 1.14
C THR A 312 18.53 -22.13 -0.03
N THR A 313 18.38 -21.45 -1.19
CA THR A 313 17.80 -22.07 -2.39
C THR A 313 18.73 -21.98 -3.58
N TYR A 314 18.83 -23.09 -4.33
CA TYR A 314 19.52 -23.19 -5.60
C TYR A 314 18.54 -23.71 -6.66
N ASN A 315 18.50 -23.06 -7.82
CA ASN A 315 17.65 -23.48 -8.95
C ASN A 315 18.54 -23.89 -10.13
N PHE A 316 18.22 -25.03 -10.77
CA PHE A 316 19.02 -25.61 -11.84
C PHE A 316 18.15 -25.99 -13.03
N LEU A 317 18.50 -25.49 -14.23
CA LEU A 317 17.94 -25.98 -15.48
C LEU A 317 18.65 -27.28 -15.90
N VAL A 318 17.87 -28.33 -16.12
CA VAL A 318 18.31 -29.61 -16.67
C VAL A 318 17.77 -29.74 -18.09
N ARG A 319 18.65 -29.58 -19.09
CA ARG A 319 18.30 -29.51 -20.51
C ARG A 319 19.27 -30.34 -21.35
N SER A 320 18.74 -31.29 -22.12
CA SER A 320 19.52 -32.14 -23.04
C SER A 320 20.75 -32.82 -22.37
N GLY A 321 20.58 -33.29 -21.13
CA GLY A 321 21.66 -33.91 -20.34
C GLY A 321 22.70 -32.95 -19.76
N LYS A 322 22.51 -31.64 -19.89
CA LYS A 322 23.34 -30.60 -19.25
C LYS A 322 22.58 -29.98 -18.09
N VAL A 323 23.33 -29.58 -17.06
CA VAL A 323 22.83 -28.83 -15.90
C VAL A 323 23.41 -27.42 -15.96
N SER A 324 22.60 -26.40 -15.62
CA SER A 324 23.03 -25.01 -15.53
C SER A 324 22.31 -24.31 -14.39
N ARG A 325 23.05 -23.60 -13.53
CA ARG A 325 22.48 -22.91 -12.36
C ARG A 325 21.83 -21.60 -12.79
N LEU A 326 20.66 -21.32 -12.20
CA LEU A 326 19.90 -20.09 -12.40
C LEU A 326 20.33 -19.06 -11.35
N GLU A 327 21.50 -18.45 -11.53
CA GLU A 327 22.18 -17.64 -10.50
C GLU A 327 21.33 -16.50 -9.93
N HIS A 328 20.45 -15.90 -10.74
CA HIS A 328 19.60 -14.78 -10.31
C HIS A 328 18.29 -15.22 -9.62
N PHE A 329 18.05 -16.53 -9.48
CA PHE A 329 16.94 -17.13 -8.75
C PHE A 329 17.47 -17.89 -7.53
N ASN A 330 17.64 -17.19 -6.42
CA ASN A 330 18.14 -17.69 -5.13
C ASN A 330 17.02 -17.99 -4.11
N SER A 331 15.75 -17.98 -4.56
CA SER A 331 14.55 -18.26 -3.76
C SER A 331 13.74 -19.41 -4.39
N ARG A 332 12.78 -19.97 -3.65
CA ARG A 332 11.88 -21.01 -4.18
C ARG A 332 11.02 -20.41 -5.31
N LEU A 333 10.97 -21.09 -6.45
CA LEU A 333 10.11 -20.69 -7.57
C LEU A 333 8.64 -20.88 -7.18
N SER A 334 7.77 -19.97 -7.63
CA SER A 334 6.33 -20.07 -7.43
C SER A 334 5.68 -20.81 -8.60
N ARG A 335 5.98 -20.42 -9.84
CA ARG A 335 5.58 -21.14 -11.06
C ARG A 335 6.63 -21.03 -12.17
N VAL A 336 6.63 -22.01 -13.07
CA VAL A 336 7.38 -22.02 -14.33
C VAL A 336 6.39 -22.28 -15.46
N ILE A 337 6.23 -21.32 -16.36
CA ILE A 337 5.08 -21.26 -17.29
C ILE A 337 5.60 -21.29 -18.74
N PRO A 338 5.50 -22.43 -19.44
CA PRO A 338 5.83 -22.51 -20.87
C PRO A 338 4.84 -21.73 -21.73
N ASN A 339 5.37 -20.93 -22.67
CA ASN A 339 4.59 -20.07 -23.56
C ASN A 339 4.43 -20.67 -24.97
N PRO A 340 3.42 -20.24 -25.76
CA PRO A 340 3.18 -20.76 -27.11
C PRO A 340 4.35 -20.55 -28.10
N ASP A 341 5.15 -19.50 -27.91
CA ASP A 341 6.33 -19.18 -28.73
C ASP A 341 7.58 -20.03 -28.37
N GLY A 342 7.48 -20.90 -27.37
CA GLY A 342 8.57 -21.75 -26.89
C GLY A 342 9.51 -21.08 -25.87
N SER A 343 9.23 -19.83 -25.48
CA SER A 343 9.81 -19.22 -24.29
C SER A 343 9.16 -19.78 -23.01
N VAL A 344 9.74 -19.48 -21.84
CA VAL A 344 9.24 -19.93 -20.53
C VAL A 344 9.39 -18.81 -19.51
N TRP A 345 8.31 -18.44 -18.83
CA TRP A 345 8.39 -17.57 -17.65
C TRP A 345 8.85 -18.36 -16.43
N ILE A 346 9.75 -17.77 -15.65
CA ILE A 346 10.23 -18.26 -14.36
C ILE A 346 9.86 -17.18 -13.34
N ALA A 347 8.97 -17.50 -12.40
CA ALA A 347 8.37 -16.52 -11.51
C ALA A 347 8.49 -16.89 -10.02
N VAL A 348 8.84 -15.89 -9.21
CA VAL A 348 8.88 -15.92 -7.75
C VAL A 348 7.94 -14.82 -7.25
N ASP A 349 6.98 -15.16 -6.38
CA ASP A 349 6.13 -14.17 -5.69
C ASP A 349 6.87 -13.58 -4.47
N ARG A 350 6.39 -12.43 -3.96
CA ARG A 350 6.97 -11.74 -2.79
C ARG A 350 7.09 -12.69 -1.60
N LEU A 351 8.29 -12.76 -1.02
CA LEU A 351 8.53 -13.49 0.22
C LEU A 351 7.98 -12.68 1.41
N PRO A 352 7.11 -13.27 2.26
CA PRO A 352 6.68 -12.61 3.49
C PRO A 352 7.87 -12.35 4.42
N SER A 353 7.84 -11.21 5.11
CA SER A 353 8.80 -10.82 6.16
C SER A 353 8.04 -10.55 7.47
N ARG A 354 8.76 -10.25 8.55
CA ARG A 354 8.14 -9.86 9.84
C ARG A 354 7.29 -8.58 9.72
N HIS A 355 7.62 -7.70 8.78
CA HIS A 355 7.02 -6.37 8.64
C HIS A 355 6.41 -6.16 7.24
N GLY A 356 5.80 -7.22 6.69
CA GLY A 356 5.18 -7.21 5.36
C GLY A 356 5.86 -8.20 4.43
N TYR A 357 6.64 -7.68 3.47
CA TYR A 357 7.35 -8.48 2.47
C TYR A 357 8.85 -8.14 2.47
N GLU A 358 9.67 -9.03 1.92
CA GLU A 358 11.08 -8.77 1.62
C GLU A 358 11.17 -8.01 0.29
N ILE A 359 11.75 -6.81 0.30
CA ILE A 359 11.97 -6.01 -0.92
C ILE A 359 12.92 -6.77 -1.85
N GLY A 360 12.62 -6.79 -3.14
CA GLY A 360 13.45 -7.43 -4.16
C GLY A 360 13.26 -8.94 -4.30
N SER A 361 12.23 -9.49 -3.65
CA SER A 361 11.95 -10.94 -3.62
C SER A 361 11.03 -11.40 -4.75
N ALA A 362 10.12 -10.54 -5.24
CA ALA A 362 9.31 -10.86 -6.41
C ALA A 362 10.12 -10.69 -7.70
N ARG A 363 10.38 -11.81 -8.36
CA ARG A 363 11.27 -11.88 -9.53
C ARG A 363 10.60 -12.58 -10.69
N ILE A 364 10.74 -11.99 -11.88
CA ILE A 364 10.32 -12.60 -13.15
C ILE A 364 11.50 -12.65 -14.10
N GLY A 365 11.69 -13.81 -14.73
CA GLY A 365 12.63 -14.00 -15.83
C GLY A 365 11.97 -14.70 -16.99
N LEU A 366 12.37 -14.34 -18.21
CA LEU A 366 11.97 -15.01 -19.43
C LEU A 366 13.15 -15.82 -19.97
N MET A 367 13.00 -17.13 -20.03
CA MET A 367 13.90 -18.02 -20.74
C MET A 367 13.46 -18.10 -22.21
N ASP A 368 14.36 -17.78 -23.14
CA ASP A 368 14.10 -17.85 -24.58
C ASP A 368 14.22 -19.28 -25.15
N PRO A 369 13.87 -19.52 -26.44
CA PRO A 369 14.01 -20.83 -27.06
C PRO A 369 15.43 -21.40 -27.07
N GLU A 370 16.45 -20.56 -26.99
CA GLU A 370 17.86 -20.94 -26.91
C GLU A 370 18.30 -21.31 -25.48
N GLY A 371 17.48 -21.03 -24.46
CA GLY A 371 17.76 -21.26 -23.05
C GLY A 371 18.50 -20.11 -22.36
N ARG A 372 18.57 -18.92 -22.97
CA ARG A 372 19.10 -17.71 -22.34
C ARG A 372 17.99 -17.07 -21.51
N ILE A 373 18.32 -16.58 -20.32
CA ILE A 373 17.37 -15.94 -19.41
C ILE A 373 17.61 -14.43 -19.42
N ARG A 374 16.51 -13.66 -19.53
CA ARG A 374 16.47 -12.21 -19.31
C ARG A 374 15.61 -11.95 -18.09
N LEU A 375 16.12 -11.21 -17.11
CA LEU A 375 15.32 -10.78 -15.95
C LEU A 375 14.53 -9.51 -16.28
N VAL A 376 13.28 -9.50 -15.85
CA VAL A 376 12.38 -8.35 -16.01
C VAL A 376 12.74 -7.26 -15.01
N ASN A 377 13.06 -7.63 -13.77
CA ASN A 377 13.52 -6.71 -12.72
C ASN A 377 14.73 -5.87 -13.17
N GLU A 378 15.75 -6.53 -13.74
CA GLU A 378 16.97 -5.85 -14.23
C GLU A 378 16.71 -5.02 -15.50
N LEU A 379 15.80 -5.46 -16.38
CA LEU A 379 15.44 -4.72 -17.60
C LEU A 379 14.66 -3.42 -17.30
N LEU A 380 13.79 -3.45 -16.29
CA LEU A 380 12.91 -2.35 -15.91
C LEU A 380 13.47 -1.48 -14.78
N ASP A 381 14.59 -1.89 -14.16
CA ASP A 381 15.18 -1.28 -12.97
C ASP A 381 14.18 -1.25 -11.79
N GLU A 382 13.47 -2.36 -11.57
CA GLU A 382 12.46 -2.52 -10.52
C GLU A 382 12.92 -3.57 -9.49
N ALA A 383 12.88 -3.22 -8.20
CA ALA A 383 13.15 -4.15 -7.11
C ALA A 383 12.19 -5.35 -7.17
N ASP A 384 10.88 -5.09 -7.15
CA ASP A 384 9.84 -6.11 -7.16
C ASP A 384 8.98 -5.99 -8.41
N VAL A 385 8.98 -7.05 -9.22
CA VAL A 385 8.04 -7.25 -10.34
C VAL A 385 7.25 -8.53 -10.04
N ARG A 386 5.99 -8.36 -9.64
CA ARG A 386 5.13 -9.44 -9.15
C ARG A 386 4.12 -9.87 -10.21
N ALA A 387 4.24 -11.09 -10.73
CA ALA A 387 3.16 -11.65 -11.58
C ALA A 387 1.92 -11.96 -10.73
N LEU A 388 0.74 -11.61 -11.23
CA LEU A 388 -0.52 -11.92 -10.56
C LEU A 388 -0.89 -13.39 -10.68
N GLY A 389 -1.73 -13.87 -9.77
CA GLY A 389 -2.29 -15.22 -9.79
C GLY A 389 -1.31 -16.34 -9.43
N LEU A 390 -0.03 -16.07 -9.16
CA LEU A 390 0.97 -17.12 -8.86
C LEU A 390 0.52 -18.08 -7.74
N GLN A 391 -0.11 -17.56 -6.68
CA GLN A 391 -0.61 -18.36 -5.55
C GLN A 391 -2.06 -18.87 -5.68
N ASN A 392 -2.77 -18.57 -6.78
CA ASN A 392 -4.17 -18.98 -6.95
C ASN A 392 -4.24 -20.42 -7.49
N PRO A 393 -4.62 -21.44 -6.69
CA PRO A 393 -4.59 -22.83 -7.14
C PRO A 393 -5.64 -23.15 -8.21
N ASP A 394 -6.73 -22.39 -8.26
CA ASP A 394 -7.82 -22.59 -9.20
C ASP A 394 -7.57 -21.91 -10.56
N LEU A 395 -6.58 -21.01 -10.64
CA LEU A 395 -6.16 -20.36 -11.87
C LEU A 395 -5.36 -21.33 -12.78
N PRO A 396 -5.89 -21.73 -13.95
CA PRO A 396 -5.24 -22.71 -14.82
C PRO A 396 -3.92 -22.22 -15.40
N ASN A 397 -3.82 -20.93 -15.77
CA ASN A 397 -2.58 -20.32 -16.28
C ASN A 397 -2.50 -18.82 -15.94
N PRO A 398 -1.44 -18.34 -15.25
CA PRO A 398 -1.17 -16.92 -15.06
C PRO A 398 -0.72 -16.18 -16.31
N ALA A 399 -0.29 -16.88 -17.36
CA ALA A 399 -0.10 -16.31 -18.69
C ALA A 399 -1.40 -16.37 -19.51
N GLY A 400 -1.60 -15.36 -20.37
CA GLY A 400 -2.66 -15.32 -21.37
C GLY A 400 -2.40 -16.32 -22.51
N ALA A 401 -3.36 -16.44 -23.43
CA ALA A 401 -3.24 -17.33 -24.59
C ALA A 401 -2.09 -16.98 -25.55
N ASP A 402 -1.56 -15.76 -25.45
CA ASP A 402 -0.39 -15.22 -26.16
C ASP A 402 0.92 -15.29 -25.34
N GLY A 403 0.86 -15.79 -24.09
CA GLY A 403 1.99 -15.78 -23.16
C GLY A 403 2.13 -14.51 -22.32
N SER A 404 1.22 -13.55 -22.40
CA SER A 404 1.29 -12.30 -21.61
C SER A 404 0.97 -12.49 -20.12
N LEU A 405 1.70 -11.81 -19.25
CA LEU A 405 1.45 -11.75 -17.80
C LEU A 405 0.80 -10.42 -17.43
N TYR A 406 0.01 -10.43 -16.35
CA TYR A 406 -0.27 -9.21 -15.59
C TYR A 406 0.72 -9.11 -14.44
N VAL A 407 1.41 -7.97 -14.32
CA VAL A 407 2.47 -7.75 -13.33
C VAL A 407 2.27 -6.46 -12.56
N VAL A 408 2.54 -6.48 -11.25
CA VAL A 408 2.58 -5.29 -10.40
C VAL A 408 4.03 -4.93 -10.15
N MET A 409 4.39 -3.68 -10.46
CA MET A 409 5.69 -3.09 -10.16
C MET A 409 5.58 -2.26 -8.88
N SER A 410 6.55 -2.37 -7.97
CA SER A 410 6.52 -1.60 -6.71
C SER A 410 6.78 -0.11 -6.92
N GLY A 411 7.50 0.28 -7.97
CA GLY A 411 7.92 1.66 -8.21
C GLY A 411 9.14 2.06 -7.41
N TYR A 412 10.07 1.13 -7.19
CA TYR A 412 11.30 1.35 -6.44
C TYR A 412 12.50 0.64 -7.12
N THR A 413 13.66 1.29 -7.14
CA THR A 413 14.93 0.65 -7.53
C THR A 413 15.38 -0.37 -6.48
N TRP A 414 16.39 -1.17 -6.81
CA TRP A 414 17.01 -2.11 -5.86
C TRP A 414 17.64 -1.39 -4.64
N GLU A 415 18.12 -0.15 -4.84
CA GLU A 415 18.65 0.75 -3.82
C GLU A 415 17.55 1.41 -2.95
N GLY A 416 16.28 1.22 -3.32
CA GLY A 416 15.12 1.80 -2.62
C GLY A 416 14.73 3.21 -3.07
N GLU A 417 15.21 3.68 -4.22
CA GLU A 417 14.84 4.98 -4.77
C GLU A 417 13.44 4.91 -5.42
N LYS A 418 12.55 5.86 -5.12
CA LYS A 418 11.17 5.89 -5.62
C LYS A 418 11.10 6.33 -7.09
N LYS A 419 10.31 5.63 -7.90
CA LYS A 419 10.08 5.87 -9.33
C LYS A 419 8.59 6.06 -9.64
N ASP A 420 8.26 6.76 -10.72
CA ASP A 420 6.88 6.77 -11.29
C ASP A 420 6.64 5.56 -12.21
N THR A 421 6.83 4.37 -11.64
CA THR A 421 6.59 3.07 -12.27
C THR A 421 5.70 2.18 -11.41
N ALA A 422 5.28 2.64 -10.22
CA ALA A 422 4.34 1.91 -9.38
C ALA A 422 3.00 1.67 -10.10
N GLY A 423 2.52 0.44 -10.15
CA GLY A 423 1.26 0.13 -10.82
C GLY A 423 1.13 -1.31 -11.30
N LEU A 424 -0.05 -1.60 -11.85
CA LEU A 424 -0.34 -2.81 -12.61
C LEU A 424 -0.04 -2.59 -14.10
N TYR A 425 0.53 -3.61 -14.74
CA TYR A 425 0.91 -3.60 -16.15
C TYR A 425 0.54 -4.92 -16.84
N THR A 426 0.39 -4.89 -18.16
CA THR A 426 0.63 -6.09 -18.99
C THR A 426 2.14 -6.24 -19.25
N LEU A 427 2.60 -7.47 -19.47
CA LEU A 427 3.97 -7.80 -19.85
C LEU A 427 3.93 -8.96 -20.87
N ASN A 428 4.42 -8.72 -22.10
CA ASN A 428 4.43 -9.75 -23.14
C ASN A 428 5.79 -10.51 -23.24
N THR A 429 5.86 -11.56 -24.06
CA THR A 429 7.09 -12.36 -24.23
C THR A 429 8.21 -11.65 -25.01
N LYS A 430 7.97 -10.45 -25.55
CA LYS A 430 9.03 -9.56 -26.06
C LYS A 430 9.65 -8.71 -24.96
N LEU A 431 9.08 -8.72 -23.75
CA LEU A 431 9.39 -7.87 -22.61
C LEU A 431 8.92 -6.41 -22.77
N GLU A 432 7.89 -6.19 -23.58
CA GLU A 432 7.18 -4.91 -23.70
C GLU A 432 6.07 -4.83 -22.65
N THR A 433 5.83 -3.63 -22.10
CA THR A 433 4.85 -3.39 -21.01
C THR A 433 3.86 -2.28 -21.36
N GLU A 434 2.64 -2.39 -20.80
CA GLU A 434 1.58 -1.38 -20.91
C GLU A 434 1.00 -1.11 -19.51
N ARG A 435 0.98 0.15 -19.07
CA ARG A 435 0.52 0.54 -17.72
C ARG A 435 -1.01 0.56 -17.68
N LEU A 436 -1.59 -0.22 -16.77
CA LEU A 436 -3.04 -0.28 -16.53
C LEU A 436 -3.46 0.59 -15.34
N THR A 437 -2.60 0.74 -14.32
CA THR A 437 -2.86 1.58 -13.15
C THR A 437 -1.62 2.36 -12.70
N HIS A 438 -1.81 3.41 -11.92
CA HIS A 438 -0.74 4.29 -11.42
C HIS A 438 -0.35 4.05 -9.95
N SER A 439 -0.84 2.98 -9.31
CA SER A 439 -0.55 2.69 -7.90
C SER A 439 -0.34 1.21 -7.65
N ALA A 440 0.70 0.90 -6.86
CA ALA A 440 0.99 -0.45 -6.37
C ALA A 440 0.40 -0.72 -4.96
N ALA A 441 -0.30 0.26 -4.38
CA ALA A 441 -0.88 0.16 -3.04
C ALA A 441 -2.15 -0.71 -3.01
N GLY A 442 -2.43 -1.35 -1.87
CA GLY A 442 -3.48 -2.36 -1.75
C GLY A 442 -3.05 -3.71 -2.35
N ASP A 443 -4.01 -4.58 -2.61
CA ASP A 443 -3.78 -5.91 -3.16
C ASP A 443 -4.49 -6.10 -4.50
N TYR A 444 -3.72 -6.43 -5.53
CA TYR A 444 -4.24 -6.89 -6.81
C TYR A 444 -4.44 -8.41 -6.78
N TYR A 445 -5.62 -8.83 -7.21
CA TYR A 445 -6.03 -10.23 -7.33
C TYR A 445 -6.42 -10.54 -8.77
N MET A 446 -5.94 -11.68 -9.27
CA MET A 446 -6.39 -12.26 -10.52
C MET A 446 -7.14 -13.55 -10.23
N ASP A 447 -8.42 -13.57 -10.59
CA ASP A 447 -9.31 -14.71 -10.40
C ASP A 447 -9.04 -15.83 -11.42
N LYS A 448 -9.66 -17.00 -11.24
CA LYS A 448 -9.44 -18.18 -12.10
C LYS A 448 -9.80 -17.99 -13.57
N ASN A 449 -10.66 -17.00 -13.88
CA ASN A 449 -11.06 -16.60 -15.23
C ASN A 449 -10.18 -15.46 -15.78
N ARG A 450 -9.12 -15.07 -15.06
CA ARG A 450 -8.25 -13.92 -15.32
C ARG A 450 -8.93 -12.55 -15.18
N GLY A 451 -10.05 -12.49 -14.46
CA GLY A 451 -10.65 -11.22 -14.02
C GLY A 451 -9.74 -10.51 -13.02
N LEU A 452 -9.57 -9.20 -13.18
CA LEU A 452 -8.65 -8.38 -12.39
C LEU A 452 -9.41 -7.50 -11.39
N TYR A 453 -9.12 -7.72 -10.11
CA TYR A 453 -9.72 -6.98 -9.00
C TYR A 453 -8.60 -6.29 -8.20
N TRP A 454 -8.79 -5.01 -7.90
CA TRP A 454 -7.91 -4.22 -7.07
C TRP A 454 -8.61 -3.92 -5.75
N LEU A 455 -8.19 -4.62 -4.69
CA LEU A 455 -8.61 -4.38 -3.32
C LEU A 455 -7.79 -3.21 -2.75
N LYS A 456 -8.41 -2.04 -2.66
CA LYS A 456 -7.82 -0.86 -2.02
C LYS A 456 -7.94 -0.98 -0.51
N GLY A 457 -6.98 -0.45 0.24
CA GLY A 457 -6.86 -0.57 1.70
C GLY A 457 -7.88 0.25 2.52
N ASN A 458 -9.12 0.37 2.03
CA ASN A 458 -10.20 1.16 2.58
C ASN A 458 -11.58 0.52 2.26
N ASN A 459 -11.70 -0.81 2.40
CA ASN A 459 -12.87 -1.59 2.01
C ASN A 459 -13.42 -1.27 0.59
N THR A 460 -12.54 -1.00 -0.38
CA THR A 460 -12.95 -0.71 -1.75
C THR A 460 -12.40 -1.76 -2.70
N ILE A 461 -13.21 -2.20 -3.64
CA ILE A 461 -12.80 -3.06 -4.76
C ILE A 461 -13.06 -2.31 -6.06
N GLU A 462 -12.05 -2.30 -6.93
CA GLU A 462 -12.17 -1.85 -8.32
C GLU A 462 -11.97 -3.06 -9.25
N ASN A 463 -12.92 -3.29 -10.16
CA ASN A 463 -12.70 -4.18 -11.29
C ASN A 463 -11.90 -3.40 -12.35
N VAL A 464 -10.64 -3.78 -12.52
CA VAL A 464 -9.66 -3.00 -13.32
C VAL A 464 -10.06 -2.96 -14.79
N MET A 465 -10.82 -3.94 -15.28
CA MET A 465 -11.19 -4.05 -16.69
C MET A 465 -12.49 -3.30 -17.04
N SER A 466 -13.44 -3.19 -16.11
CA SER A 466 -14.67 -2.42 -16.29
C SER A 466 -14.61 -1.01 -15.70
N HIS A 467 -13.58 -0.71 -14.90
CA HIS A 467 -13.47 0.48 -14.03
C HIS A 467 -14.64 0.65 -13.05
N GLU A 468 -15.31 -0.45 -12.72
CA GLU A 468 -16.40 -0.46 -11.75
C GLU A 468 -15.82 -0.47 -10.32
N ILE A 469 -16.19 0.53 -9.52
CA ILE A 469 -15.66 0.74 -8.17
C ILE A 469 -16.80 0.60 -7.16
N HIS A 470 -16.62 -0.30 -6.18
CA HIS A 470 -17.53 -0.50 -5.07
C HIS A 470 -16.81 -0.28 -3.74
N SER A 471 -17.47 0.42 -2.81
CA SER A 471 -16.95 0.76 -1.49
C SER A 471 -17.99 0.42 -0.43
N TRP A 472 -17.55 -0.11 0.71
CA TRP A 472 -18.40 -0.41 1.86
C TRP A 472 -17.79 0.17 3.12
N PHE A 473 -18.61 0.81 3.97
CA PHE A 473 -18.10 1.39 5.21
C PHE A 473 -18.12 0.37 6.34
N ASP A 474 -17.15 0.48 7.25
CA ASP A 474 -16.99 -0.43 8.40
C ASP A 474 -18.30 -0.58 9.18
N TYR A 475 -19.00 0.54 9.41
CA TYR A 475 -20.26 0.54 10.16
C TYR A 475 -21.39 -0.20 9.44
N GLU A 476 -21.37 -0.25 8.11
CA GLU A 476 -22.34 -1.01 7.31
C GLU A 476 -22.04 -2.51 7.43
N LEU A 477 -20.78 -2.91 7.24
CA LEU A 477 -20.35 -4.31 7.34
C LEU A 477 -20.47 -4.85 8.77
N VAL A 478 -20.18 -4.04 9.80
CA VAL A 478 -20.39 -4.36 11.22
C VAL A 478 -21.87 -4.55 11.53
N ARG A 479 -22.78 -3.77 10.93
CA ARG A 479 -24.23 -3.84 11.19
C ARG A 479 -24.96 -4.84 10.29
N MET A 480 -24.38 -5.24 9.17
CA MET A 480 -24.94 -6.27 8.28
C MET A 480 -25.14 -7.57 9.04
N ASP A 481 -26.34 -8.14 8.98
CA ASP A 481 -26.67 -9.39 9.69
C ASP A 481 -25.78 -10.55 9.23
N SER A 482 -25.46 -11.46 10.16
CA SER A 482 -24.90 -12.77 9.80
C SER A 482 -26.05 -13.78 9.73
N PRO A 483 -26.20 -14.54 8.63
CA PRO A 483 -27.29 -15.51 8.47
C PRO A 483 -27.02 -16.87 9.17
N TYR A 484 -26.18 -16.89 10.21
CA TYR A 484 -25.69 -18.08 10.92
C TYR A 484 -25.68 -17.90 12.44
#